data_AF-A0A5R9NLH5-F1
#
_entry.id   AF-A0A5R9NLH5-F1
#
_cell.length_a   1.000
_cell.length_b   1.000
_cell.length_c   1.000
_cell.angle_alpha   90.00
_cell.angle_beta   90.00
_cell.angle_gamma   90.00
#
_symmetry.space_group_name_H-M   'P 1'
#
loop_
_entity.id
_entity.type
_entity.pdbx_description
1 polymer ?
#
loop_
_entity_poly.entity_id
_entity_poly.type
_entity_poly.pdbx_seq_one_letter_code
_entity_poly.pdbx_strand_id
1 'polypeptide(L)'
;MTDLFTQPRLVAAVRFKWQNGEDTKTYDYFVPVGLELSPGEKVIVETKRGETEVDVVEIKAESEKAEKTVIRRVEAPVASETPAAAPAEDWNF
;
A
#
# COMPACT_ATOMS: atom_id res chain seq x y z
N MET A 1 9.76 -14.79 -22.98
CA MET A 1 9.93 -13.39 -22.56
C MET A 1 9.21 -13.22 -21.23
N THR A 2 9.95 -13.28 -20.13
CA THR A 2 9.43 -12.91 -18.80
C THR A 2 9.39 -11.39 -18.77
N ASP A 3 8.20 -10.82 -18.59
CA ASP A 3 7.99 -9.38 -18.56
C ASP A 3 8.61 -8.82 -17.26
N LEU A 4 9.89 -8.44 -17.32
CA LEU A 4 10.70 -7.95 -16.19
C LEU A 4 10.34 -6.52 -15.75
N PHE A 5 9.31 -5.91 -16.35
CA PHE A 5 8.91 -4.52 -16.10
C PHE A 5 7.47 -4.36 -15.61
N THR A 6 6.70 -5.44 -15.52
CA THR A 6 5.43 -5.39 -14.79
C THR A 6 5.74 -5.36 -13.30
N GLN A 7 5.85 -4.17 -12.72
CA GLN A 7 5.87 -4.03 -11.26
C GLN A 7 4.63 -4.76 -10.71
N PRO A 8 4.80 -5.76 -9.84
CA PRO A 8 3.68 -6.55 -9.36
C PRO A 8 2.71 -5.59 -8.68
N ARG A 9 1.47 -5.52 -9.18
CA ARG A 9 0.42 -4.72 -8.57
C ARG A 9 0.06 -5.39 -7.26
N LEU A 10 0.65 -4.91 -6.18
CA LEU A 10 0.35 -5.40 -4.84
C LEU A 10 -1.12 -5.14 -4.52
N VAL A 11 -1.68 -5.99 -3.67
CA VAL A 11 -3.06 -5.90 -3.23
C VAL A 11 -3.07 -5.88 -1.70
N ALA A 12 -3.61 -4.82 -1.12
CA ALA A 12 -3.82 -4.71 0.31
C ALA A 12 -5.18 -5.30 0.68
N ALA A 13 -5.18 -6.37 1.46
CA ALA A 13 -6.36 -6.85 2.16
C ALA A 13 -6.58 -5.95 3.38
N VAL A 14 -7.63 -5.14 3.34
CA VAL A 14 -7.94 -4.18 4.40
C VAL A 14 -9.16 -4.62 5.19
N ARG A 15 -9.19 -4.28 6.47
CA ARG A 15 -10.35 -4.44 7.36
C ARG A 15 -10.83 -3.09 7.84
N PHE A 16 -12.13 -2.97 8.03
CA PHE A 16 -12.71 -1.73 8.52
C PHE A 16 -12.71 -1.69 10.04
N LYS A 17 -12.32 -0.54 10.63
CA LYS A 17 -12.29 -0.37 12.09
C LYS A 17 -13.68 -0.48 12.76
N TRP A 18 -14.74 -0.16 12.03
CA TRP A 18 -16.11 -0.32 12.53
C TRP A 18 -16.58 -1.79 12.50
N GLN A 19 -15.83 -2.69 11.87
CA GLN A 19 -16.09 -4.13 11.83
C GLN A 19 -15.38 -4.91 12.95
N ASN A 20 -15.12 -4.30 14.12
CA ASN A 20 -14.56 -4.98 15.30
C ASN A 20 -15.55 -5.98 15.98
N GLY A 21 -16.53 -6.51 15.24
CA GLY A 21 -17.49 -7.54 15.68
C GLY A 21 -17.25 -8.90 15.00
N GLU A 22 -18.21 -9.83 15.07
CA GLU A 22 -18.14 -11.19 14.45
C GLU A 22 -17.88 -11.20 12.93
N ASP A 23 -18.16 -10.09 12.22
CA ASP A 23 -17.91 -9.95 10.79
C ASP A 23 -16.51 -9.39 10.49
N THR A 24 -15.48 -10.22 10.60
CA THR A 24 -14.12 -9.93 10.11
C THR A 24 -14.04 -10.06 8.58
N LYS A 25 -14.77 -9.21 7.85
CA LYS A 25 -14.66 -9.14 6.38
C LYS A 25 -13.45 -8.31 5.98
N THR A 26 -12.50 -8.96 5.33
CA THR A 26 -11.42 -8.29 4.62
C THR A 26 -11.85 -7.98 3.19
N TYR A 27 -11.34 -6.87 2.66
CA TYR A 27 -11.59 -6.43 1.31
C TYR A 27 -10.26 -6.23 0.60
N ASP A 28 -10.14 -6.77 -0.60
CA ASP A 28 -8.93 -6.64 -1.41
C ASP A 28 -8.96 -5.30 -2.17
N TYR A 29 -7.94 -4.46 -1.98
CA TYR A 29 -7.74 -3.19 -2.70
C TYR A 29 -6.39 -3.18 -3.40
N PHE A 30 -6.32 -2.64 -4.61
CA PHE A 30 -5.06 -2.45 -5.31
C PHE A 30 -4.20 -1.37 -4.66
N VAL A 31 -2.92 -1.68 -4.51
CA VAL A 31 -1.91 -0.73 -4.07
C VAL A 31 -1.35 -0.03 -5.31
N PRO A 32 -1.46 1.30 -5.41
CA PRO A 32 -0.90 2.03 -6.53
C PRO A 32 0.63 1.89 -6.55
N VAL A 33 1.19 1.86 -7.75
CA VAL A 33 2.64 1.79 -7.95
C VAL A 33 3.31 3.00 -7.30
N GLY A 34 4.30 2.76 -6.43
CA GLY A 34 4.97 3.80 -5.64
C GLY A 34 4.39 4.04 -4.24
N LEU A 35 3.32 3.31 -3.86
CA LEU A 35 2.82 3.27 -2.49
C LEU A 35 3.29 1.97 -1.83
N GLU A 36 4.22 2.06 -0.88
CA GLU A 36 4.58 0.93 -0.02
C GLU A 36 3.63 0.88 1.16
N LEU A 37 3.04 -0.29 1.39
CA LEU A 37 2.13 -0.56 2.49
C LEU A 37 2.59 -1.79 3.25
N SER A 38 2.55 -1.73 4.57
CA SER A 38 2.81 -2.88 5.45
C SER A 38 1.54 -3.38 6.12
N PRO A 39 1.42 -4.71 6.38
CA PRO A 39 0.34 -5.22 7.23
C PRO A 39 0.43 -4.59 8.62
N GLY A 40 -0.72 -4.14 9.14
CA GLY A 40 -0.85 -3.37 10.38
C GLY A 40 -0.88 -1.85 10.19
N GLU A 41 -0.58 -1.34 8.99
CA GLU A 41 -0.70 0.09 8.70
C GLU A 41 -2.15 0.51 8.43
N LYS A 42 -2.42 1.80 8.62
CA LYS A 42 -3.71 2.39 8.31
C LYS A 42 -3.67 3.11 6.98
N VAL A 43 -4.66 2.84 6.16
CA VAL A 43 -4.81 3.43 4.82
C VAL A 43 -6.20 3.99 4.61
N ILE A 44 -6.30 4.94 3.70
CA ILE A 44 -7.55 5.52 3.24
C ILE A 44 -7.89 4.88 1.90
N VAL A 45 -9.05 4.24 1.84
CA VAL A 45 -9.58 3.63 0.62
C VAL A 45 -10.82 4.37 0.14
N GLU A 46 -11.01 4.39 -1.19
CA GLU A 46 -12.20 4.97 -1.79
C GLU A 46 -13.33 3.96 -1.83
N THR A 47 -14.36 4.14 -1.01
CA THR A 47 -15.56 3.31 -1.07
C THR A 47 -16.69 4.02 -1.82
N LYS A 48 -17.75 3.29 -2.18
CA LYS A 48 -18.97 3.88 -2.78
C LYS A 48 -19.62 4.98 -1.90
N ARG A 49 -19.31 5.02 -0.60
CA ARG A 49 -19.84 5.99 0.36
C ARG A 49 -18.86 7.14 0.68
N GLY A 50 -17.66 7.11 0.11
CA GLY A 50 -16.61 8.10 0.36
C GLY A 50 -15.30 7.49 0.83
N GLU A 51 -14.36 8.37 1.19
CA GLU A 51 -13.07 8.03 1.78
C GLU A 51 -13.25 7.46 3.20
N THR A 52 -12.59 6.35 3.50
CA THR A 52 -12.62 5.77 4.85
C THR A 52 -11.27 5.20 5.24
N GLU A 53 -10.95 5.37 6.53
CA GLU A 53 -9.78 4.77 7.16
C GLU A 53 -10.05 3.27 7.42
N VAL A 54 -9.10 2.45 7.00
CA VAL A 54 -9.08 1.00 7.13
C VAL A 54 -7.70 0.53 7.53
N ASP A 55 -7.65 -0.64 8.16
CA ASP A 55 -6.45 -1.26 8.71
C ASP A 55 -5.99 -2.33 7.70
N VAL A 56 -4.74 -2.28 7.25
CA VAL A 56 -4.18 -3.31 6.37
C VAL A 56 -3.97 -4.57 7.20
N VAL A 57 -4.57 -5.67 6.78
CA VAL A 57 -4.40 -6.99 7.42
C VAL A 57 -3.28 -7.75 6.76
N GLU A 58 -3.21 -7.72 5.43
CA GLU A 58 -2.28 -8.53 4.65
C GLU A 58 -2.00 -7.86 3.29
N ILE A 59 -0.80 -8.06 2.76
CA ILE A 59 -0.42 -7.64 1.40
C ILE A 59 -0.25 -8.90 0.55
N LYS A 60 -0.97 -8.98 -0.56
CA LYS A 60 -0.91 -10.07 -1.55
C LYS A 60 -0.23 -9.59 -2.82
N ALA A 61 0.47 -10.49 -3.49
CA ALA A 61 1.16 -10.19 -4.75
C ALA A 61 0.19 -10.07 -5.95
N GLU A 62 -0.93 -10.81 -5.93
CA GLU A 62 -1.91 -10.89 -7.01
C GLU A 62 -3.30 -11.14 -6.41
N SER A 63 -4.35 -10.47 -6.90
CA SER A 63 -5.75 -10.78 -6.54
C SER A 63 -6.70 -10.40 -7.66
N GLU A 64 -7.54 -11.35 -8.08
CA GLU A 64 -8.58 -11.15 -9.10
C GLU A 64 -9.83 -10.43 -8.57
N LYS A 65 -9.92 -10.23 -7.24
CA LYS A 65 -11.09 -9.62 -6.58
C LYS A 65 -10.90 -8.15 -6.21
N ALA A 66 -9.70 -7.61 -6.38
CA ALA A 66 -9.49 -6.19 -6.18
C ALA A 66 -10.14 -5.43 -7.34
N GLU A 67 -11.07 -4.53 -7.04
CA GLU A 67 -11.70 -3.65 -8.04
C GLU A 67 -11.32 -2.18 -7.85
N LYS A 68 -10.85 -1.82 -6.64
CA LYS A 68 -10.60 -0.43 -6.22
C LYS A 68 -9.19 -0.26 -5.70
N THR A 69 -8.63 0.94 -5.88
CA THR A 69 -7.28 1.30 -5.42
C THR A 69 -7.30 2.02 -4.07
N VAL A 70 -6.22 1.86 -3.31
CA VAL A 70 -5.94 2.67 -2.12
C VAL A 70 -5.66 4.12 -2.54
N ILE A 71 -6.23 5.11 -1.83
CA ILE A 71 -6.03 6.54 -2.14
C ILE A 71 -4.70 7.02 -1.55
N ARG A 72 -4.51 6.80 -0.24
CA ARG A 72 -3.34 7.28 0.52
C ARG A 72 -3.20 6.51 1.83
N ARG A 73 -1.99 6.43 2.37
CA ARG A 73 -1.77 5.97 3.75
C ARG A 73 -2.17 7.07 4.76
N VAL A 74 -2.67 6.66 5.94
CA VAL A 74 -3.03 7.55 7.05
C VAL A 74 -1.78 7.96 7.82
N GLU A 75 -0.82 7.05 7.98
CA GLU A 75 0.49 7.42 8.50
C GLU A 75 1.29 8.16 7.42
N ALA A 76 1.71 9.37 7.81
CA ALA A 76 2.41 10.34 6.99
C ALA A 76 3.78 9.79 6.51
N PRO A 77 4.42 10.45 5.53
CA PRO A 77 5.31 9.83 4.58
C PRO A 77 6.62 9.36 5.23
N VAL A 78 6.87 8.06 5.20
CA VAL A 78 8.24 7.55 5.25
C VAL A 78 8.56 6.84 3.94
N ALA A 79 9.63 7.32 3.31
CA ALA A 79 10.40 6.70 2.24
C ALA A 79 9.66 6.40 0.93
N SER A 80 9.50 7.41 0.08
CA SER A 80 9.85 7.22 -1.32
C SER A 80 11.10 8.06 -1.57
N GLU A 81 12.20 7.62 -0.96
CA GLU A 81 13.54 8.07 -1.31
C GLU A 81 14.33 6.80 -1.60
N THR A 82 14.32 6.40 -2.87
CA THR A 82 15.28 5.47 -3.46
C THR A 82 15.76 6.14 -4.74
N PRO A 83 17.06 6.19 -5.06
CA PRO A 83 18.25 6.30 -4.22
C PRO A 83 19.15 7.44 -4.77
N ALA A 84 19.44 8.49 -3.99
CA ALA A 84 20.45 9.47 -4.42
C ALA A 84 21.86 8.90 -4.16
N ALA A 85 22.33 8.11 -5.12
CA ALA A 85 23.72 7.74 -5.24
C ALA A 85 24.60 8.98 -5.47
N ALA A 86 25.62 9.14 -4.61
CA ALA A 86 26.92 9.82 -4.82
C ALA A 86 26.94 11.36 -4.97
N PRO A 87 28.05 12.04 -4.59
CA PRO A 87 29.38 11.49 -4.35
C PRO A 87 29.90 11.65 -2.92
N ALA A 88 30.78 10.72 -2.53
CA ALA A 88 31.70 10.92 -1.43
C ALA A 88 32.47 12.22 -1.69
N GLU A 89 32.28 13.19 -0.81
CA GLU A 89 33.03 14.43 -0.82
C GLU A 89 34.46 14.10 -0.38
N ASP A 90 35.31 13.94 -1.40
CA ASP A 90 36.76 13.86 -1.35
C ASP A 90 37.30 15.14 -0.70
N TRP A 91 37.29 15.20 0.64
CA TRP A 91 38.03 16.20 1.39
C TRP A 91 39.39 15.64 1.75
N ASN A 92 40.29 15.84 0.80
CA ASN A 92 41.74 15.79 0.94
C ASN A 92 42.19 16.90 1.92
N PHE A 93 42.79 16.53 3.06
CA PHE A 93 43.59 17.43 3.92
C PHE A 93 44.67 16.66 4.67
#